data_AF-A0A0W8FYA4-F1
#
_entry.id   AF-A0A0W8FYA4-F1
#
_cell.length_a   1.000
_cell.length_b   1.000
_cell.length_c   1.000
_cell.angle_alpha   90.00
_cell.angle_beta   90.00
_cell.angle_gamma   90.00
#
_symmetry.space_group_name_H-M   'P 1'
#
loop_
_entity.id
_entity.type
_entity.pdbx_description
1 polymer ?
#
loop_
_entity_poly.entity_id
_entity_poly.type
_entity_poly.pdbx_seq_one_letter_code
_entity_poly.pdbx_strand_id
1 'polypeptide(L)'
;MGFYPNAGQNLYLMSSPIFNEIKIDIGSGKTFTIIAENLSQDNIYIQEATLNGSEFNNAWFTHDDLLNNNELKLIMTNKSTGWGSTNVPTSTSEILNKL
;
A
#
# COMPACT_ATOMS: atom_id res chain seq x y z
N MET A 1 3.11 -9.96 -3.39
CA MET A 1 1.87 -9.14 -3.43
C MET A 1 2.16 -7.64 -3.55
N GLY A 2 3.39 -7.17 -3.34
CA GLY A 2 3.68 -5.73 -3.33
C GLY A 2 3.53 -5.08 -1.96
N PHE A 3 3.60 -5.86 -0.88
CA PHE A 3 3.67 -5.34 0.48
C PHE A 3 4.29 -6.36 1.44
N TYR A 4 4.73 -5.89 2.62
CA TYR A 4 5.35 -6.69 3.68
C TYR A 4 4.88 -6.24 5.07
N PRO A 5 4.51 -7.16 5.99
CA PRO A 5 4.07 -6.78 7.34
C PRO A 5 5.23 -6.24 8.19
N ASN A 6 5.04 -5.10 8.84
CA ASN A 6 5.99 -4.63 9.86
C ASN A 6 5.67 -5.26 11.21
N ALA A 7 6.46 -6.27 11.61
CA ALA A 7 6.19 -7.05 12.80
C ALA A 7 6.14 -6.19 14.07
N GLY A 8 5.14 -6.45 14.92
CA GLY A 8 4.92 -5.67 16.15
C GLY A 8 4.14 -4.36 15.93
N GLN A 9 3.75 -4.04 14.69
CA GLN A 9 2.85 -2.95 14.35
C GLN A 9 1.66 -3.47 13.53
N ASN A 10 0.59 -2.67 13.42
CA ASN A 10 -0.56 -2.97 12.58
C ASN A 10 -0.38 -2.48 11.13
N LEU A 11 0.86 -2.40 10.63
CA LEU A 11 1.18 -1.77 9.35
C LEU A 11 1.76 -2.77 8.34
N TYR A 12 1.46 -2.54 7.07
CA TYR A 12 2.05 -3.20 5.93
C TYR A 12 2.79 -2.16 5.09
N LEU A 13 4.09 -2.37 4.89
CA LEU A 13 4.93 -1.52 4.05
C LEU A 13 4.72 -1.91 2.58
N MET A 14 4.43 -0.93 1.72
CA MET A 14 4.21 -1.17 0.29
C MET A 14 5.53 -1.32 -0.47
N SER A 15 5.51 -2.18 -1.48
CA SER A 15 6.60 -2.38 -2.44
C SER A 15 6.01 -2.60 -3.84
N SER A 16 6.86 -2.88 -4.83
CA SER A 16 6.40 -3.16 -6.18
C SER A 16 5.65 -4.50 -6.25
N PRO A 17 4.40 -4.55 -6.75
CA PRO A 17 3.69 -5.80 -7.02
C PRO A 17 4.29 -6.53 -8.24
N ILE A 18 4.01 -7.84 -8.34
CA ILE A 18 4.45 -8.69 -9.46
C ILE A 18 3.29 -9.00 -10.42
N PHE A 19 2.04 -8.90 -9.94
CA PHE A 19 0.84 -9.18 -10.71
C PHE A 19 -0.02 -7.93 -10.85
N ASN A 20 -0.69 -7.78 -11.98
CA ASN A 20 -1.56 -6.63 -12.27
C ASN A 20 -2.81 -6.60 -11.39
N GLU A 21 -3.28 -7.75 -10.94
CA GLU A 21 -4.43 -7.86 -10.04
C GLU A 21 -4.16 -8.93 -9.00
N ILE A 22 -4.41 -8.61 -7.73
CA ILE A 22 -4.29 -9.52 -6.60
C ILE A 22 -5.57 -9.40 -5.77
N LYS A 23 -6.22 -10.53 -5.51
CA LYS A 23 -7.39 -10.62 -4.62
C LYS A 23 -7.03 -11.46 -3.42
N ILE A 24 -7.15 -10.87 -2.24
CA ILE A 24 -6.91 -11.52 -0.97
C ILE A 24 -8.26 -11.77 -0.32
N ASP A 25 -8.66 -13.03 -0.26
CA ASP A 25 -9.80 -13.44 0.57
C ASP A 25 -9.40 -13.29 2.04
N ILE A 26 -10.08 -12.38 2.74
CA ILE A 26 -9.86 -12.07 4.15
C ILE A 26 -10.95 -12.68 5.04
N GLY A 27 -11.81 -13.54 4.47
CA GLY A 27 -12.91 -14.20 5.12
C GLY A 27 -14.18 -13.35 5.21
N SER A 28 -15.26 -13.97 5.70
CA SER A 28 -16.58 -13.33 5.87
C SER A 28 -17.15 -12.71 4.58
N GLY A 29 -16.79 -13.25 3.42
CA GLY A 29 -17.22 -12.74 2.12
C GLY A 29 -16.59 -11.40 1.72
N LYS A 30 -15.53 -10.96 2.42
CA LYS A 30 -14.80 -9.74 2.09
C LYS A 30 -13.52 -10.07 1.32
N THR A 31 -13.10 -9.16 0.47
CA THR A 31 -11.88 -9.27 -0.33
C THR A 31 -11.14 -7.95 -0.32
N PHE A 32 -9.83 -8.01 -0.06
CA PHE A 32 -8.93 -6.89 -0.31
C PHE A 32 -8.35 -7.04 -1.72
N THR A 33 -8.53 -6.02 -2.56
CA THR A 33 -8.08 -6.05 -3.96
C THR A 33 -6.93 -5.07 -4.16
N ILE A 34 -5.86 -5.52 -4.81
CA ILE A 34 -4.79 -4.66 -5.29
C ILE A 34 -4.81 -4.68 -6.82
N ILE A 35 -4.90 -3.50 -7.44
CA ILE A 35 -4.84 -3.31 -8.89
C ILE A 35 -3.58 -2.51 -9.21
N ALA A 36 -2.67 -3.08 -9.99
CA ALA A 36 -1.46 -2.41 -10.46
C ALA A 36 -1.59 -2.06 -11.95
N GLU A 37 -2.11 -0.88 -12.23
CA GLU A 37 -2.29 -0.37 -13.58
C GLU A 37 -0.93 0.00 -14.19
N ASN A 38 -0.74 -0.31 -15.47
CA ASN A 38 0.53 -0.12 -16.19
C ASN A 38 1.72 -0.94 -15.67
N LEU A 39 1.52 -1.93 -14.79
CA LEU A 39 2.61 -2.81 -14.35
C LEU A 39 3.21 -3.54 -15.57
N SER A 40 4.54 -3.50 -15.68
CA SER A 40 5.30 -4.18 -16.72
C SER A 40 6.71 -4.48 -16.21
N GLN A 41 7.54 -5.11 -17.04
CA GLN A 41 8.95 -5.35 -16.70
C GLN A 41 9.73 -4.04 -16.47
N ASP A 42 9.33 -2.95 -17.13
CA ASP A 42 9.96 -1.64 -16.99
C ASP A 42 9.24 -0.77 -15.94
N ASN A 43 7.92 -0.91 -15.82
CA ASN A 43 7.10 -0.08 -14.96
C ASN A 43 7.00 -0.66 -13.54
N ILE A 44 8.07 -0.47 -12.77
CA ILE A 44 8.21 -1.09 -11.43
C ILE A 44 7.99 -0.11 -10.26
N TYR A 45 7.87 1.19 -10.52
CA TYR A 45 7.68 2.21 -9.49
C TYR A 45 6.21 2.59 -9.35
N ILE A 46 5.76 2.83 -8.12
CA ILE A 46 4.43 3.40 -7.87
C ILE A 46 4.53 4.91 -8.08
N GLN A 47 3.70 5.43 -8.98
CA GLN A 47 3.57 6.86 -9.25
C GLN A 47 2.46 7.49 -8.40
N GLU A 48 1.33 6.82 -8.31
CA GLU A 48 0.11 7.27 -7.64
C GLU A 48 -0.61 6.07 -7.02
N ALA A 49 -1.38 6.29 -5.97
CA ALA A 49 -2.28 5.29 -5.43
C ALA A 49 -3.61 5.89 -4.98
N THR A 50 -4.66 5.05 -5.00
CA THR A 50 -5.93 5.35 -4.38
C THR A 50 -6.41 4.19 -3.53
N LEU A 51 -7.00 4.48 -2.37
CA LEU A 51 -7.72 3.52 -1.54
C LEU A 51 -9.21 3.83 -1.64
N ASN A 52 -9.99 2.89 -2.19
CA ASN A 52 -11.42 3.07 -2.48
C ASN A 52 -11.71 4.35 -3.28
N GLY A 53 -10.88 4.65 -4.28
CA GLY A 53 -11.01 5.83 -5.13
C GLY A 53 -10.58 7.16 -4.49
N SER A 54 -10.21 7.17 -3.21
CA SER A 54 -9.64 8.35 -2.55
C SER A 54 -8.12 8.38 -2.68
N GLU A 55 -7.53 9.55 -2.91
CA GLU A 55 -6.08 9.72 -3.00
C GLU A 55 -5.37 9.12 -1.79
N PHE A 56 -4.32 8.34 -2.06
CA PHE A 56 -3.55 7.63 -1.04
C PHE A 56 -2.06 7.89 -1.24
N ASN A 57 -1.47 8.64 -0.31
CA ASN A 57 -0.07 9.09 -0.39
C ASN A 57 0.83 8.46 0.67
N ASN A 58 0.37 7.37 1.31
CA ASN A 58 1.18 6.62 2.27
C ASN A 58 1.79 5.41 1.56
N ALA A 59 3.10 5.20 1.69
CA ALA A 59 3.78 3.98 1.23
C ALA A 59 3.55 2.78 2.18
N TRP A 60 2.44 2.79 2.92
CA TRP A 60 2.05 1.80 3.91
C TRP A 60 0.54 1.90 4.14
N PHE A 61 -0.09 0.79 4.51
CA PHE A 61 -1.49 0.74 4.92
C PHE A 61 -1.64 -0.06 6.21
N THR A 62 -2.75 0.12 6.92
CA THR A 62 -3.00 -0.54 8.20
C THR A 62 -3.64 -1.90 8.03
N HIS A 63 -3.63 -2.72 9.08
CA HIS A 63 -4.39 -3.96 9.12
C HIS A 63 -5.90 -3.74 8.99
N ASP A 64 -6.41 -2.62 9.50
CA ASP A 64 -7.82 -2.27 9.32
C ASP A 64 -8.15 -1.95 7.86
N ASP A 65 -7.23 -1.29 7.13
CA ASP A 65 -7.39 -1.08 5.68
C ASP A 65 -7.46 -2.41 4.92
N LEU A 66 -6.69 -3.41 5.34
CA LEU A 66 -6.69 -4.75 4.76
C LEU A 66 -7.94 -5.55 5.08
N LEU A 67 -8.48 -5.47 6.30
CA LEU A 67 -9.63 -6.26 6.76
C LEU A 67 -11.00 -5.73 6.28
N ASN A 68 -10.99 -4.65 5.52
CA ASN A 68 -12.16 -4.11 4.87
C ASN A 68 -12.20 -4.53 3.39
N ASN A 69 -13.39 -4.49 2.79
CA ASN A 69 -13.60 -4.87 1.39
C ASN A 69 -13.06 -3.78 0.44
N ASN A 70 -11.82 -3.38 0.68
CA ASN A 70 -11.16 -2.23 0.11
C ASN A 70 -10.43 -2.60 -1.18
N GLU A 71 -10.29 -1.61 -2.06
CA GLU A 71 -9.50 -1.67 -3.27
C GLU A 71 -8.36 -0.66 -3.19
N LEU A 72 -7.13 -1.16 -3.28
CA LEU A 72 -5.91 -0.36 -3.44
C LEU A 72 -5.50 -0.38 -4.91
N LYS A 73 -5.71 0.74 -5.59
CA LYS A 73 -5.28 0.93 -6.98
C LYS A 73 -3.96 1.66 -7.02
N LEU A 74 -3.00 1.15 -7.79
CA LEU A 74 -1.66 1.68 -8.00
C LEU A 74 -1.48 2.01 -9.47
N ILE A 75 -0.96 3.20 -9.77
CA ILE A 75 -0.49 3.56 -11.12
C ILE A 75 1.02 3.34 -11.16
N MET A 76 1.47 2.44 -12.03
CA MET A 76 2.88 2.06 -12.15
C MET A 76 3.59 2.86 -13.25
N THR A 77 4.89 3.09 -13.07
CA THR A 77 5.75 3.84 -14.00
C THR A 77 7.19 3.32 -13.99
N ASN A 78 7.98 3.67 -15.01
CA ASN A 78 9.38 3.27 -15.14
C ASN A 78 10.37 4.22 -14.43
N LYS A 79 9.87 5.27 -13.78
CA LYS A 79 10.69 6.28 -13.11
C LYS A 79 10.23 6.52 -11.67
N SER A 80 11.18 6.51 -10.74
CA SER A 80 10.89 6.95 -9.37
C SER A 80 10.42 8.40 -9.35
N THR A 81 9.24 8.65 -8.77
CA THR A 81 8.61 9.98 -8.66
C THR A 81 8.77 10.61 -7.28
N GLY A 82 9.25 9.85 -6.29
CA GLY A 82 9.23 10.26 -4.88
C GLY A 82 7.86 10.15 -4.22
N TRP A 83 6.88 9.52 -4.88
CA TRP A 83 5.57 9.20 -4.27
C TRP A 83 5.74 8.44 -2.95
N GLY A 84 4.87 8.71 -1.98
CA GLY A 84 4.84 8.01 -0.71
C GLY A 84 5.99 8.34 0.26
N SER A 85 6.83 9.34 -0.04
CA SER A 85 8.03 9.67 0.75
C SER A 85 7.80 10.64 1.91
N THR A 86 6.66 11.33 1.97
CA THR A 86 6.40 12.38 2.97
C THR A 86 5.83 11.84 4.28
N ASN A 87 5.01 10.80 4.21
CA ASN A 87 4.30 10.24 5.35
C ASN A 87 4.96 8.94 5.81
N VAL A 88 5.92 9.06 6.72
CA VAL A 88 6.59 7.88 7.28
C VAL A 88 5.70 7.16 8.30
N PRO A 89 5.80 5.82 8.41
CA PRO A 89 5.17 5.08 9.49
C PRO A 89 5.60 5.62 10.85
N THR A 90 4.67 5.70 11.80
CA THR A 90 4.98 6.17 13.16
C THR A 90 6.03 5.29 13.83
N SER A 91 7.04 5.92 14.41
CA SER A 91 8.06 5.27 15.24
C SER A 91 7.90 5.61 16.73
N THR A 92 8.41 4.75 17.61
CA THR A 92 8.34 4.95 19.07
C THR A 92 8.91 6.30 19.50
N SER A 93 10.00 6.76 18.88
CA SER A 93 10.61 8.07 19.18
C SER A 93 9.66 9.24 18.94
N GLU A 94 8.80 9.16 17.93
CA GLU A 94 7.83 10.22 17.61
C GLU A 94 6.67 10.26 18.60
N ILE A 95 6.29 9.10 19.14
CA ILE A 95 5.28 8.98 20.19
C ILE A 95 5.80 9.58 21.49
N LEU A 96 7.03 9.24 21.88
CA LEU A 96 7.66 9.73 23.11
C LEU A 96 7.86 11.24 23.12
N ASN A 97 8.14 11.87 21.97
CA ASN A 97 8.30 13.32 21.85
C ASN A 97 6.97 14.11 21.96
N LYS A 98 5.81 13.42 21.99
CA LYS A 98 4.47 14.03 22.11
C LYS A 98 3.86 13.89 23.52
N LEU A 99 4.55 13.21 24.42
CA LEU A 99 4.20 13.04 25.84
C LEU A 99 4.95 14.05 26.70
#